data_AF-A0A5B6ZH08-F1
#
_entry.id   AF-A0A5B6ZH08-F1
#
_cell.length_a   1.000
_cell.length_b   1.000
_cell.length_c   1.000
_cell.angle_alpha   90.00
_cell.angle_beta   90.00
_cell.angle_gamma   90.00
#
_symmetry.space_group_name_H-M   'P 1'
#
loop_
_entity.id
_entity.type
_entity.pdbx_description
1 polymer ?
#
loop_
_entity_poly.entity_id
_entity_poly.type
_entity_poly.pdbx_seq_one_letter_code
_entity_poly.pdbx_strand_id
1 'polypeptide(L)'
;MQGFKAKFRVAALVFISIWLGLAALYGLIKPISNGCVMTYMYPTYIPISSPANVSSAKYGLYLYHEGWQKIDFNEHLKKLSGVPVLFIPGNGGSYEQVRSLAAESDRAYQGGPLERSFYQEASLTLEEGGVNMGMAGFSLPNQYSCVLDWFAVDLEGEHSAMDGRILEEHTNYVVYAIHRVSLLSFCMKYLK
;
A
#
# COMPACT_ATOMS: atom_id res chain seq x y z
N MET A 1 41.46 35.96 48.12
CA MET A 1 40.99 35.89 46.72
C MET A 1 40.74 34.47 46.17
N GLN A 2 41.34 33.39 46.73
CA GLN A 2 41.13 32.01 46.25
C GLN A 2 39.71 31.43 46.53
N GLY A 3 39.10 31.72 47.68
CA GLY A 3 37.78 31.20 48.04
C GLY A 3 36.64 31.69 47.13
N PHE A 4 36.78 32.87 46.53
CA PHE A 4 35.78 33.42 45.60
C PHE A 4 35.82 32.70 44.23
N LYS A 5 37.02 32.33 43.76
CA LYS A 5 37.21 31.53 42.54
C LYS A 5 36.65 30.11 42.68
N ALA A 6 36.78 29.50 43.86
CA ALA A 6 36.24 28.16 44.12
C ALA A 6 34.69 28.15 44.08
N LYS A 7 34.04 29.13 44.71
CA LYS A 7 32.57 29.28 44.68
C LYS A 7 32.04 29.50 43.25
N PHE A 8 32.75 30.28 42.44
CA PHE A 8 32.40 30.50 41.04
C PHE A 8 32.50 29.22 40.19
N ARG A 9 33.51 28.38 40.44
CA ARG A 9 33.68 27.08 39.77
C ARG A 9 32.57 26.10 40.12
N VAL A 10 32.17 26.04 41.38
CA VAL A 10 31.05 25.19 41.83
C VAL A 10 29.74 25.66 41.20
N ALA A 11 29.49 26.97 41.19
CA ALA A 11 28.30 27.53 40.53
C ALA A 11 28.26 27.18 39.04
N ALA A 12 29.38 27.31 38.33
CA ALA A 12 29.47 26.96 36.91
C ALA A 12 29.18 25.46 36.65
N LEU A 13 29.69 24.55 37.48
CA LEU A 13 29.40 23.12 37.36
C LEU A 13 27.92 22.80 37.58
N VAL A 14 27.28 23.44 38.55
CA VAL A 14 25.84 23.29 38.80
C VAL A 14 25.05 23.76 37.58
N PHE A 15 25.37 24.94 37.02
CA PHE A 15 24.71 25.44 35.81
C PHE A 15 24.87 24.51 34.61
N ILE A 16 26.07 23.98 34.38
CA ILE A 16 26.33 23.02 33.29
C ILE A 16 25.52 21.74 33.48
N SER A 17 25.44 21.22 34.71
CA SER A 17 24.69 20.00 34.99
C SER A 17 23.19 20.17 34.77
N ILE A 18 22.63 21.32 35.18
CA ILE A 18 21.23 21.68 34.92
C ILE A 18 20.98 21.83 33.42
N TRP A 19 21.90 22.47 32.69
CA TRP A 19 21.79 22.63 31.25
C TRP A 19 21.79 21.29 30.50
N LEU A 20 22.70 20.38 30.86
CA LEU A 20 22.73 19.02 30.30
C LEU A 20 21.43 18.26 30.61
N GLY A 21 20.94 18.36 31.85
CA GLY A 21 19.69 17.74 32.27
C GLY A 21 18.49 18.26 31.47
N LEU A 22 18.39 19.58 31.26
CA LEU A 22 17.35 20.20 30.45
C LEU A 22 17.44 19.79 28.97
N ALA A 23 18.64 19.72 28.40
CA ALA A 23 18.84 19.27 27.02
C ALA A 23 18.46 17.80 26.82
N ALA A 24 18.85 16.92 27.75
CA ALA A 24 18.47 15.52 27.73
C ALA A 24 16.95 15.33 27.90
N LEU A 25 16.34 16.08 28.82
CA LEU A 25 14.89 16.07 29.02
C LEU A 25 14.14 16.59 27.78
N TYR A 26 14.66 17.63 27.13
CA TYR A 26 14.10 18.14 25.88
C TYR A 26 14.17 17.08 24.76
N GLY A 27 15.28 16.34 24.65
CA GLY A 27 15.42 15.23 23.72
C GLY A 27 14.42 14.09 23.96
N LEU A 28 14.15 13.77 25.23
CA LEU A 28 13.17 12.74 25.63
C LEU A 28 11.71 13.17 25.43
N ILE A 29 11.40 14.47 25.57
CA ILE A 29 10.04 15.00 25.46
C ILE A 29 9.72 15.43 24.02
N LYS A 30 10.72 15.62 23.15
CA LYS A 30 10.51 16.05 21.77
C LYS A 30 9.57 15.06 21.08
N PRO A 31 8.34 15.48 20.72
CA PRO A 31 7.41 14.57 20.08
C PRO A 31 7.96 14.19 18.71
N ILE A 32 7.96 12.89 18.43
CA ILE A 32 8.21 12.39 17.08
C ILE A 32 7.05 12.89 16.23
N SER A 33 7.34 13.56 15.11
CA SER A 33 6.30 13.98 14.17
C SER A 33 5.54 12.75 13.69
N ASN A 34 4.22 12.75 13.82
CA ASN A 34 3.38 11.72 13.23
C ASN A 34 3.52 11.78 11.71
N GLY A 35 4.31 10.87 11.15
CA GLY A 35 4.39 10.65 9.69
C GLY A 35 3.20 9.86 9.15
N CYS A 36 2.29 9.41 10.04
CA CYS A 36 1.07 8.74 9.65
C CYS A 36 0.10 9.74 9.04
N VAL A 37 -0.11 9.65 7.73
CA VAL A 37 -1.17 10.41 7.06
C VAL A 37 -2.30 9.47 6.66
N MET A 38 -3.53 9.93 6.85
CA MET A 38 -4.71 9.15 6.52
C MET A 38 -4.83 8.97 5.01
N THR A 39 -4.77 7.72 4.56
CA THR A 39 -5.07 7.34 3.18
C THR A 39 -6.56 7.08 3.04
N TYR A 40 -7.25 7.87 2.23
CA TYR A 40 -8.64 7.61 1.87
C TYR A 40 -8.69 6.82 0.55
N MET A 41 -9.64 5.90 0.47
CA MET A 41 -9.87 5.03 -0.68
C MET A 41 -11.37 4.83 -0.87
N TYR A 42 -11.78 4.66 -2.12
CA TYR A 42 -13.17 4.52 -2.54
C TYR A 42 -13.33 3.28 -3.41
N PRO A 43 -13.26 2.10 -2.78
CA PRO A 43 -13.21 0.83 -3.49
C PRO A 43 -14.57 0.51 -4.10
N THR A 44 -14.58 0.24 -5.40
CA THR A 44 -15.73 -0.31 -6.12
C THR A 44 -15.35 -1.66 -6.72
N TYR A 45 -16.12 -2.71 -6.41
CA TYR A 45 -15.90 -4.06 -6.94
C TYR A 45 -16.91 -4.37 -8.04
N ILE A 46 -16.41 -4.54 -9.26
CA ILE A 46 -17.21 -4.82 -10.45
C ILE A 46 -17.24 -6.34 -10.65
N PRO A 47 -18.39 -7.02 -10.52
CA PRO A 47 -18.46 -8.47 -10.66
C PRO A 47 -18.22 -8.88 -12.12
N ILE A 48 -17.40 -9.90 -12.32
CA ILE A 48 -17.14 -10.50 -13.63
C ILE A 48 -18.01 -11.75 -13.77
N SER A 49 -18.82 -11.76 -14.82
CA SER A 49 -19.74 -12.88 -15.07
C SER A 49 -18.98 -14.18 -15.32
N SER A 50 -19.44 -15.22 -14.62
CA SER A 50 -18.96 -16.57 -14.78
C SER A 50 -19.96 -17.42 -15.56
N PRO A 51 -19.50 -18.32 -16.45
CA PRO A 51 -20.39 -19.23 -17.17
C PRO A 51 -20.97 -20.26 -16.20
N ALA A 52 -22.23 -20.64 -16.41
CA ALA A 52 -23.01 -21.49 -15.51
C ALA A 52 -22.43 -22.90 -15.23
N ASN A 53 -21.41 -23.32 -15.98
CA ASN A 53 -20.80 -24.65 -15.90
C ASN A 53 -19.58 -24.74 -14.95
N VAL A 54 -19.09 -23.61 -14.45
CA VAL A 54 -18.05 -23.59 -13.41
C VAL A 54 -18.75 -23.53 -12.06
N SER A 55 -18.14 -24.00 -10.98
CA SER A 55 -18.60 -23.83 -9.58
C SER A 55 -18.63 -22.34 -9.16
N SER A 56 -19.21 -21.49 -9.99
CA SER A 56 -19.24 -20.04 -9.89
C SER A 56 -20.35 -19.53 -8.98
N ALA A 57 -21.15 -20.43 -8.40
CA ALA A 57 -22.15 -20.05 -7.42
C ALA A 57 -21.51 -19.73 -6.07
N LYS A 58 -20.34 -20.31 -5.77
CA LYS A 58 -19.67 -20.18 -4.47
C LYS A 58 -18.59 -19.11 -4.48
N TYR A 59 -17.77 -19.04 -5.54
CA TYR A 59 -16.63 -18.12 -5.60
C TYR A 59 -16.84 -17.02 -6.63
N GLY A 60 -16.28 -15.85 -6.35
CA GLY A 60 -16.44 -14.63 -7.14
C GLY A 60 -15.14 -14.16 -7.80
N LEU A 61 -15.28 -13.44 -8.91
CA LEU A 61 -14.18 -12.72 -9.55
C LEU A 61 -14.63 -11.27 -9.74
N TYR A 62 -13.83 -10.35 -9.23
CA TYR A 62 -14.13 -8.91 -9.24
C TYR A 62 -13.02 -8.14 -9.92
N LEU A 63 -13.36 -7.06 -10.62
CA LEU A 63 -12.44 -6.02 -11.05
C LEU A 63 -12.55 -4.87 -10.04
N TYR A 64 -11.43 -4.48 -9.46
CA TYR A 64 -11.33 -3.31 -8.59
C TYR A 64 -11.32 -2.03 -9.41
N HIS A 65 -12.08 -1.04 -8.96
CA HIS A 65 -12.07 0.32 -9.49
C HIS A 65 -12.01 1.33 -8.34
N GLU A 66 -11.11 2.29 -8.44
CA GLU A 66 -11.01 3.41 -7.50
C GLU A 66 -11.93 4.55 -7.93
N GLY A 67 -12.84 4.98 -7.06
CA GLY A 67 -13.64 6.18 -7.26
C GLY A 67 -15.08 6.05 -6.79
N TRP A 68 -15.71 7.22 -6.57
CA TRP A 68 -17.11 7.32 -6.12
C TRP A 68 -18.12 7.38 -7.26
N GLN A 69 -17.67 7.56 -8.50
CA GLN A 69 -18.57 7.78 -9.62
C GLN A 69 -19.29 6.49 -9.97
N LYS A 70 -20.60 6.59 -10.21
CA LYS A 70 -21.38 5.45 -10.67
C LYS A 70 -20.94 5.09 -12.09
N ILE A 71 -20.34 3.93 -12.24
CA ILE A 71 -19.85 3.40 -13.52
C ILE A 71 -20.82 2.36 -14.07
N ASP A 72 -20.94 2.29 -15.40
CA ASP A 72 -21.53 1.14 -16.07
C ASP A 72 -20.46 0.04 -16.14
N PHE A 73 -20.74 -1.09 -15.47
CA PHE A 73 -19.82 -2.23 -15.38
C PHE A 73 -19.45 -2.78 -16.76
N ASN A 74 -20.42 -2.90 -17.67
CA ASN A 74 -20.17 -3.46 -19.00
C ASN A 74 -19.31 -2.52 -19.85
N GLU A 75 -19.54 -1.21 -19.73
CA GLU A 75 -18.73 -0.22 -20.43
C GLU A 75 -17.31 -0.17 -19.84
N HIS A 76 -17.18 -0.24 -18.51
CA HIS A 76 -15.89 -0.19 -17.84
C HIS A 76 -15.01 -1.40 -18.20
N LEU A 77 -15.61 -2.60 -18.26
CA LEU A 77 -14.92 -3.81 -18.72
C LEU A 77 -14.44 -3.69 -20.18
N LYS A 78 -15.12 -2.89 -21.02
CA LYS A 78 -14.68 -2.58 -22.40
C LYS A 78 -13.61 -1.49 -22.47
N LYS A 79 -13.28 -0.82 -21.38
CA LYS A 79 -12.28 0.24 -21.33
C LYS A 79 -10.96 -0.20 -20.73
N LEU A 80 -10.85 -1.46 -20.29
CA LEU A 80 -9.60 -2.06 -19.82
C LEU A 80 -8.47 -1.86 -20.85
N SER A 81 -7.37 -1.27 -20.39
CA SER A 81 -6.17 -0.98 -21.20
C SER A 81 -4.88 -1.20 -20.41
N GLY A 82 -4.99 -1.55 -19.12
CA GLY A 82 -3.86 -1.72 -18.22
C GLY A 82 -3.17 -3.08 -18.33
N VAL A 83 -2.23 -3.27 -17.42
CA VAL A 83 -1.61 -4.56 -17.16
C VAL A 83 -2.51 -5.32 -16.18
N PRO A 84 -3.01 -6.52 -16.54
CA PRO A 84 -3.87 -7.27 -15.63
C PRO A 84 -3.07 -7.81 -14.45
N VAL A 85 -3.58 -7.60 -13.23
CA VAL A 85 -3.01 -8.12 -11.99
C VAL A 85 -4.07 -8.93 -11.27
N LEU A 86 -3.78 -10.19 -10.91
CA LEU A 86 -4.70 -11.03 -10.17
C LEU A 86 -4.28 -11.10 -8.70
N PHE A 87 -5.14 -10.63 -7.82
CA PHE A 87 -5.04 -10.77 -6.37
C PHE A 87 -5.75 -12.04 -5.92
N ILE A 88 -5.01 -12.86 -5.16
CA ILE A 88 -5.51 -14.09 -4.54
C ILE A 88 -5.38 -13.90 -3.03
N PRO A 89 -6.48 -13.92 -2.26
CA PRO A 89 -6.41 -13.78 -0.81
C PRO A 89 -5.74 -15.00 -0.17
N GLY A 90 -5.16 -14.79 1.02
CA GLY A 90 -4.63 -15.87 1.84
C GLY A 90 -5.73 -16.73 2.47
N ASN A 91 -5.32 -17.71 3.29
CA ASN A 91 -6.23 -18.56 4.06
C ASN A 91 -7.17 -17.73 4.95
N GLY A 92 -8.49 -17.90 4.80
CA GLY A 92 -9.49 -17.09 5.50
C GLY A 92 -9.49 -15.60 5.11
N GLY A 93 -8.79 -15.25 4.03
CA GLY A 93 -8.65 -13.88 3.56
C GLY A 93 -9.84 -13.43 2.72
N SER A 94 -10.11 -12.12 2.75
CA SER A 94 -11.08 -11.47 1.86
C SER A 94 -10.36 -10.89 0.66
N TYR A 95 -11.01 -10.95 -0.51
CA TYR A 95 -10.56 -10.29 -1.73
C TYR A 95 -10.43 -8.77 -1.54
N GLU A 96 -11.14 -8.20 -0.55
CA GLU A 96 -11.12 -6.77 -0.26
C GLU A 96 -9.77 -6.27 0.29
N GLN A 97 -8.88 -7.18 0.71
CA GLN A 97 -7.53 -6.84 1.14
C GLN A 97 -6.70 -6.14 0.05
N VAL A 98 -7.06 -6.35 -1.23
CA VAL A 98 -6.40 -5.70 -2.37
C VAL A 98 -6.57 -4.17 -2.37
N ARG A 99 -7.57 -3.63 -1.68
CA ARG A 99 -8.02 -2.24 -1.82
C ARG A 99 -6.90 -1.20 -1.64
N SER A 100 -6.02 -1.42 -0.66
CA SER A 100 -4.93 -0.48 -0.39
C SER A 100 -3.90 -0.51 -1.50
N LEU A 101 -3.54 -1.68 -1.99
CA LEU A 101 -2.58 -1.83 -3.10
C LEU A 101 -3.14 -1.24 -4.40
N ALA A 102 -4.40 -1.54 -4.70
CA ALA A 102 -5.05 -1.08 -5.91
C ALA A 102 -5.24 0.45 -5.92
N ALA A 103 -5.75 1.03 -4.84
CA ALA A 103 -5.91 2.48 -4.71
C ALA A 103 -4.57 3.24 -4.83
N GLU A 104 -3.52 2.75 -4.18
CA GLU A 104 -2.19 3.36 -4.25
C GLU A 104 -1.59 3.24 -5.66
N SER A 105 -1.80 2.12 -6.35
CA SER A 105 -1.34 1.95 -7.73
C SER A 105 -2.07 2.85 -8.74
N ASP A 106 -3.38 3.08 -8.55
CA ASP A 106 -4.14 4.01 -9.38
C ASP A 106 -3.66 5.45 -9.16
N ARG A 107 -3.47 5.84 -7.88
CA ARG A 107 -2.90 7.15 -7.54
C ARG A 107 -1.51 7.36 -8.16
N ALA A 108 -0.65 6.34 -8.09
CA ALA A 108 0.67 6.37 -8.70
C ALA A 108 0.62 6.46 -10.23
N TYR A 109 -0.41 5.89 -10.88
CA TYR A 109 -0.58 6.04 -12.33
C TYR A 109 -1.14 7.41 -12.75
N GLN A 110 -2.13 7.94 -12.03
CA GLN A 110 -2.76 9.24 -12.36
C GLN A 110 -1.77 10.42 -12.24
N GLY A 111 -0.57 10.19 -11.71
CA GLY A 111 0.41 11.25 -11.48
C GLY A 111 -0.11 12.27 -10.48
N GLY A 112 -1.03 11.85 -9.60
CA GLY A 112 -1.52 12.69 -8.52
C GLY A 112 -0.31 13.26 -7.76
N PRO A 113 -0.39 14.49 -7.23
CA PRO A 113 0.73 15.03 -6.48
C PRO A 113 1.08 14.03 -5.38
N LEU A 114 2.31 13.48 -5.42
CA LEU A 114 2.93 13.09 -4.17
C LEU A 114 3.09 14.41 -3.42
N GLU A 115 2.07 14.81 -2.66
CA GLU A 115 2.37 15.73 -1.59
C GLU A 115 3.35 14.97 -0.72
N ARG A 116 4.60 15.42 -0.77
CA ARG A 116 5.75 14.85 -0.09
C ARG A 116 5.53 14.73 1.43
N SER A 117 4.47 15.36 1.93
CA SER A 117 3.92 15.24 3.28
C SER A 117 3.16 13.93 3.56
N PHE A 118 2.52 13.29 2.57
CA PHE A 118 1.75 12.04 2.77
C PHE A 118 2.62 10.78 2.78
N TYR A 119 3.74 10.81 2.04
CA TYR A 119 4.70 9.72 1.97
C TYR A 119 6.01 10.22 2.56
N GLN A 120 6.14 10.09 3.88
CA GLN A 120 7.47 10.16 4.47
C GLN A 120 8.20 8.88 4.02
N GLU A 121 9.18 9.02 3.12
CA GLU A 121 10.13 7.95 2.88
C GLU A 121 10.62 7.45 4.25
N ALA A 122 10.59 6.14 4.45
CA ALA A 122 11.23 5.50 5.58
C ALA A 122 12.74 5.72 5.45
N SER A 123 13.17 6.94 5.75
CA SER A 123 14.55 7.28 5.97
C SER A 123 14.89 6.66 7.30
N LEU A 124 15.73 5.63 7.27
CA LEU A 124 16.61 5.39 8.40
C LEU A 124 17.35 6.71 8.59
N THR A 125 16.98 7.46 9.62
CA THR A 125 17.74 8.65 9.99
C THR A 125 19.20 8.21 10.08
N LEU A 126 20.04 8.81 9.25
CA LEU A 126 21.49 8.62 9.19
C LEU A 126 22.15 9.24 10.44
N GLU A 127 21.59 9.00 11.60
CA GLU A 127 22.21 9.23 12.90
C GLU A 127 22.85 7.91 13.40
N GLU A 128 22.52 6.75 12.81
CA GLU A 128 23.24 5.50 12.98
C GLU A 128 24.05 5.15 11.71
N GLY A 129 25.30 5.63 11.66
CA GLY A 129 26.28 5.18 10.67
C GLY A 129 26.67 6.27 9.68
N GLY A 130 27.73 7.00 10.02
CA GLY A 130 28.26 8.06 9.19
C GLY A 130 28.76 7.56 7.83
N VAL A 131 27.99 7.86 6.78
CA VAL A 131 28.48 8.20 5.44
C VAL A 131 27.48 9.19 4.84
N ASN A 132 27.91 10.44 4.64
CA ASN A 132 27.17 11.44 3.85
C ASN A 132 27.12 11.00 2.37
N MET A 133 26.26 10.04 2.02
CA MET A 133 25.78 9.91 0.64
C MET A 133 24.62 10.90 0.48
N GLY A 134 24.87 12.01 -0.21
CA GLY A 134 23.83 12.95 -0.58
C GLY A 134 22.73 12.25 -1.37
N MET A 135 21.55 12.14 -0.78
CA MET A 135 20.29 11.67 -1.37
C MET A 135 19.75 12.67 -2.41
N ALA A 136 20.62 13.28 -3.22
CA ALA A 136 20.27 14.29 -4.22
C ALA A 136 20.08 13.68 -5.63
N GLY A 137 20.20 12.34 -5.78
CA GLY A 137 20.34 11.70 -7.09
C GLY A 137 19.23 10.75 -7.53
N PHE A 138 18.29 10.35 -6.67
CA PHE A 138 17.22 9.44 -7.07
C PHE A 138 15.97 10.21 -7.51
N SER A 139 15.95 10.64 -8.78
CA SER A 139 14.69 10.99 -9.44
C SER A 139 13.96 9.70 -9.78
N LEU A 140 13.28 9.08 -8.80
CA LEU A 140 12.35 8.01 -9.15
C LEU A 140 11.27 8.62 -10.06
N PRO A 141 10.97 7.99 -11.22
CA PRO A 141 9.81 8.37 -11.99
C PRO A 141 8.60 8.20 -11.06
N ASN A 142 8.03 9.33 -10.66
CA ASN A 142 6.99 9.39 -9.65
C ASN A 142 5.62 8.88 -10.15
N GLN A 143 5.62 8.26 -11.33
CA GLN A 143 4.41 7.89 -12.06
C GLN A 143 4.63 6.57 -12.76
N TYR A 144 3.65 5.66 -12.61
CA TYR A 144 3.64 4.43 -13.37
C TYR A 144 3.36 4.69 -14.85
N SER A 145 4.05 3.98 -15.73
CA SER A 145 3.89 4.12 -17.18
C SER A 145 2.58 3.52 -17.72
N CYS A 146 1.91 2.69 -16.92
CA CYS A 146 0.70 1.97 -17.29
C CYS A 146 -0.21 1.75 -16.08
N VAL A 147 -1.53 1.72 -16.31
CA VAL A 147 -2.54 1.35 -15.32
C VAL A 147 -2.38 -0.12 -14.94
N LEU A 148 -2.62 -0.46 -13.67
CA LEU A 148 -2.81 -1.83 -13.23
C LEU A 148 -4.29 -2.14 -13.11
N ASP A 149 -4.78 -3.08 -13.92
CA ASP A 149 -6.16 -3.55 -13.85
C ASP A 149 -6.23 -4.67 -12.81
N TRP A 150 -6.62 -4.33 -11.59
CA TRP A 150 -6.65 -5.25 -10.44
C TRP A 150 -7.90 -6.13 -10.45
N PHE A 151 -7.70 -7.42 -10.66
CA PHE A 151 -8.71 -8.46 -10.48
C PHE A 151 -8.53 -9.10 -9.11
N ALA A 152 -9.61 -9.40 -8.41
CA ALA A 152 -9.59 -10.02 -7.10
C ALA A 152 -10.50 -11.25 -7.07
N VAL A 153 -9.95 -12.37 -6.60
CA VAL A 153 -10.68 -13.63 -6.43
C VAL A 153 -11.31 -13.65 -5.05
N ASP A 154 -12.61 -13.86 -4.99
CA ASP A 154 -13.35 -14.10 -3.75
C ASP A 154 -13.48 -15.60 -3.48
N LEU A 155 -12.86 -16.02 -2.37
CA LEU A 155 -12.83 -17.41 -1.90
C LEU A 155 -13.71 -17.60 -0.65
N GLU A 156 -14.63 -16.68 -0.39
CA GLU A 156 -15.61 -16.72 0.73
C GLU A 156 -14.97 -16.79 2.12
N GLY A 157 -13.69 -16.40 2.24
CA GLY A 157 -12.95 -16.48 3.50
C GLY A 157 -12.82 -17.90 4.06
N GLU A 158 -12.84 -18.93 3.21
CA GLU A 158 -12.69 -20.31 3.66
C GLU A 158 -11.26 -20.65 4.09
N HIS A 159 -11.14 -21.66 4.96
CA HIS A 159 -9.86 -22.08 5.54
C HIS A 159 -9.19 -23.21 4.73
N SER A 160 -8.77 -22.91 3.49
CA SER A 160 -8.12 -23.87 2.60
C SER A 160 -6.83 -24.48 3.13
N ALA A 161 -6.17 -23.85 4.11
CA ALA A 161 -4.98 -24.42 4.75
C ALA A 161 -5.28 -25.69 5.58
N MET A 162 -6.54 -25.92 5.96
CA MET A 162 -6.94 -27.01 6.86
C MET A 162 -7.78 -28.10 6.17
N ASP A 163 -8.20 -27.90 4.93
CA ASP A 163 -9.03 -28.85 4.17
C ASP A 163 -8.52 -28.96 2.72
N GLY A 164 -8.01 -30.15 2.37
CA GLY A 164 -7.46 -30.42 1.02
C GLY A 164 -8.51 -30.35 -0.10
N ARG A 165 -9.79 -30.63 0.20
CA ARG A 165 -10.87 -30.49 -0.80
C ARG A 165 -11.14 -29.01 -1.09
N ILE A 166 -11.19 -28.17 -0.06
CA ILE A 166 -11.34 -26.71 -0.23
C ILE A 166 -10.13 -26.15 -0.98
N LEU A 167 -8.92 -26.62 -0.66
CA LEU A 167 -7.72 -26.22 -1.38
C LEU A 167 -7.77 -26.57 -2.88
N GLU A 168 -8.25 -27.76 -3.22
CA GLU A 168 -8.46 -28.18 -4.62
C GLU A 168 -9.53 -27.33 -5.32
N GLU A 169 -10.66 -27.07 -4.65
CA GLU A 169 -11.72 -26.18 -5.17
C GLU A 169 -11.20 -24.75 -5.44
N HIS A 170 -10.46 -24.18 -4.49
CA HIS A 170 -9.82 -22.86 -4.63
C HIS A 170 -8.83 -22.83 -5.78
N THR A 171 -7.99 -23.87 -5.91
CA THR A 171 -7.01 -23.99 -7.00
C THR A 171 -7.70 -24.03 -8.35
N ASN A 172 -8.74 -24.84 -8.51
CA ASN A 172 -9.52 -24.94 -9.74
C ASN A 172 -10.18 -23.62 -10.10
N TYR A 173 -10.72 -22.90 -9.11
CA TYR A 173 -11.33 -21.60 -9.34
C TYR A 173 -10.31 -20.52 -9.74
N VAL A 174 -9.13 -20.50 -9.11
CA VAL A 174 -8.05 -19.56 -9.46
C VAL A 174 -7.55 -19.81 -10.89
N VAL A 175 -7.39 -21.08 -11.30
CA VAL A 175 -7.03 -21.42 -12.70
C VAL A 175 -8.09 -20.89 -13.66
N TYR A 176 -9.37 -21.08 -13.35
CA TYR A 176 -10.46 -20.50 -14.13
C TYR A 176 -10.37 -18.96 -14.20
N ALA A 177 -10.12 -18.29 -13.07
CA ALA A 177 -9.97 -16.83 -13.01
C ALA A 177 -8.83 -16.34 -13.90
N ILE A 178 -7.68 -17.01 -13.89
CA ILE A 178 -6.53 -16.69 -14.76
C ILE A 178 -6.94 -16.76 -16.23
N HIS A 179 -7.63 -17.82 -16.65
CA HIS A 179 -8.11 -17.96 -18.02
C HIS A 179 -9.11 -16.85 -18.40
N ARG A 180 -10.01 -16.46 -17.49
CA ARG A 180 -10.97 -15.38 -17.73
C ARG A 180 -10.30 -14.01 -17.85
N VAL A 181 -9.37 -13.70 -16.95
CA VAL A 181 -8.61 -12.43 -16.99
C VAL A 181 -7.77 -12.35 -18.26
N SER A 182 -7.10 -13.45 -18.63
CA SER A 182 -6.33 -13.52 -19.87
C SER A 182 -7.20 -13.28 -21.10
N LEU A 183 -8.38 -13.92 -21.16
CA LEU A 183 -9.33 -13.74 -22.26
C LEU A 183 -9.85 -12.30 -22.33
N LEU A 184 -10.22 -11.70 -21.19
CA LEU A 184 -10.67 -10.30 -21.14
C LEU A 184 -9.57 -9.36 -21.61
N SER A 185 -8.34 -9.52 -21.11
CA SER A 185 -7.21 -8.69 -21.52
C SER A 185 -6.88 -8.83 -23.01
N PHE A 186 -6.92 -10.06 -23.54
CA PHE A 186 -6.69 -10.32 -24.96
C PHE A 186 -7.78 -9.73 -25.85
N CYS A 187 -9.06 -10.05 -25.58
CA CYS A 187 -10.18 -9.50 -26.34
C CYS A 187 -10.15 -7.97 -26.35
N MET A 188 -9.85 -7.35 -25.20
CA MET A 188 -9.88 -5.89 -25.11
C MET A 188 -8.71 -5.19 -25.79
N LYS A 189 -7.57 -5.86 -25.96
CA LYS A 189 -6.40 -5.33 -26.70
C LYS A 189 -6.50 -5.50 -28.21
N TYR A 190 -7.16 -6.55 -28.70
CA TYR A 190 -7.10 -6.94 -30.12
C TYR A 190 -8.44 -6.84 -30.88
N LEU A 191 -9.56 -6.61 -30.21
CA LEU A 191 -10.88 -6.38 -30.85
C LEU A 191 -11.35 -4.92 -30.77
N LYS A 192 -10.47 -4.00 -30.41
CA LYS A 192 -10.65 -2.54 -30.59
C LYS A 192 -10.03 -2.12 -31.92
#